data_AF-E3QMI5-F1
#
_entry.id   AF-E3QMI5-F1
#
_cell.length_a   1.000
_cell.length_b   1.000
_cell.length_c   1.000
_cell.angle_alpha   90.00
_cell.angle_beta   90.00
_cell.angle_gamma   90.00
#
_symmetry.space_group_name_H-M   'P 1'
#
loop_
_entity.id
_entity.type
_entity.pdbx_description
1 polymer ?
#
loop_
_entity_poly.entity_id
_entity_poly.type
_entity_poly.pdbx_seq_one_letter_code
_entity_poly.pdbx_strand_id
1 'polypeptide(L)'
;MAPASSSSSSSSPGPAPWRADFLKNVNDMASPEFTLATLHSAPAPAPAPAVPRLRTVIFRGLWAELPDINRRIICNISTPDDDDWSFAREVTAHFGNLSPAMRGTFRNPEPGTSRKANPADGGHGLGHKVEDLHDEVARANFRVVVIVPTEVDETDLSDPEDPRRWLYRFVGASADARPTDDTERSNGWEKIELWP
;
A
#
# COMPACT_ATOMS: atom_id res chain seq x y z
N MET A 1 7.19 51.51 8.70
CA MET A 1 7.70 50.41 7.84
C MET A 1 7.46 49.11 8.57
N ALA A 2 6.40 48.39 8.21
CA ALA A 2 6.17 47.02 8.72
C ALA A 2 6.93 46.04 7.82
N PRO A 3 7.54 44.96 8.34
CA PRO A 3 8.19 43.97 7.50
C PRO A 3 7.11 43.15 6.77
N ALA A 4 7.28 43.01 5.46
CA ALA A 4 6.46 42.13 4.64
C ALA A 4 6.77 40.68 5.02
N SER A 5 5.80 39.97 5.59
CA SER A 5 5.85 38.52 5.76
C SER A 5 5.82 37.87 4.39
N SER A 6 6.97 37.37 3.93
CA SER A 6 7.07 36.52 2.75
C SER A 6 6.36 35.19 3.05
N SER A 7 5.15 35.03 2.55
CA SER A 7 4.47 33.73 2.50
C SER A 7 5.20 32.83 1.50
N SER A 8 6.11 31.99 1.99
CA SER A 8 6.64 30.88 1.20
C SER A 8 5.48 29.93 0.90
N SER A 9 4.96 29.95 -0.33
CA SER A 9 4.03 28.95 -0.82
C SER A 9 4.76 27.61 -0.84
N SER A 10 4.58 26.79 0.20
CA SER A 10 5.05 25.41 0.20
C SER A 10 4.21 24.65 -0.83
N SER A 11 4.65 24.61 -2.08
CA SER A 11 4.10 23.68 -3.06
C SER A 11 4.26 22.28 -2.48
N SER A 12 3.15 21.55 -2.32
CA SER A 12 3.23 20.13 -2.00
C SER A 12 4.16 19.44 -3.00
N PRO A 13 5.09 18.58 -2.55
CA PRO A 13 5.95 17.86 -3.48
C PRO A 13 5.09 17.10 -4.49
N GLY A 14 5.53 17.08 -5.75
CA GLY A 14 4.87 16.29 -6.78
C GLY A 14 4.94 14.78 -6.49
N PRO A 15 4.44 13.92 -7.39
CA PRO A 15 4.53 12.47 -7.22
C PRO A 15 5.99 12.00 -7.11
N ALA A 16 6.21 10.92 -6.35
CA ALA A 16 7.53 10.31 -6.27
C ALA A 16 8.05 9.91 -7.67
N PRO A 17 9.35 10.08 -7.97
CA PRO A 17 9.88 9.89 -9.32
C PRO A 17 9.77 8.43 -9.81
N TRP A 18 9.93 7.44 -8.92
CA TRP A 18 9.78 6.01 -9.22
C TRP A 18 8.33 5.57 -9.49
N ARG A 19 7.35 6.43 -9.24
CA ARG A 19 5.94 6.05 -9.24
C ARG A 19 5.43 5.66 -10.62
N ALA A 20 5.81 6.40 -11.66
CA ALA A 20 5.33 6.16 -13.02
C ALA A 20 5.79 4.79 -13.53
N ASP A 21 7.07 4.47 -13.33
CA ASP A 21 7.67 3.20 -13.74
C ASP A 21 7.08 2.03 -12.94
N PHE A 22 6.91 2.20 -11.62
CA PHE A 22 6.23 1.20 -10.78
C PHE A 22 4.81 0.89 -11.28
N LEU A 23 4.00 1.93 -11.56
CA LEU A 23 2.63 1.76 -12.04
C LEU A 23 2.57 1.15 -13.44
N LYS A 24 3.50 1.50 -14.33
CA LYS A 24 3.62 0.86 -15.63
C LYS A 24 3.89 -0.63 -15.45
N ASN A 25 4.93 -0.98 -14.69
CA ASN A 25 5.38 -2.35 -14.52
C ASN A 25 4.31 -3.23 -13.86
N VAL A 26 3.64 -2.75 -12.81
CA VAL A 26 2.60 -3.53 -12.12
C VAL A 26 1.35 -3.77 -12.97
N ASN A 27 1.05 -2.86 -13.92
CA ASN A 27 -0.07 -3.00 -14.85
C ASN A 27 0.27 -3.90 -16.05
N ASP A 28 1.54 -4.00 -16.41
CA ASP A 28 2.02 -4.93 -17.45
C ASP A 28 2.07 -6.39 -16.95
N MET A 29 2.04 -6.62 -15.63
CA MET A 29 2.00 -7.95 -15.02
C MET A 29 0.65 -8.66 -15.25
N ALA A 30 0.69 -9.99 -15.47
CA ALA A 30 -0.52 -10.81 -15.58
C ALA A 30 -1.37 -10.81 -14.29
N SER A 31 -0.71 -10.67 -13.13
CA SER A 31 -1.32 -10.46 -11.82
C SER A 31 -0.43 -9.50 -11.03
N PRO A 32 -0.96 -8.47 -10.36
CA PRO A 32 -0.17 -7.48 -9.64
C PRO A 32 0.28 -8.02 -8.27
N GLU A 33 1.07 -9.09 -8.27
CA GLU A 33 1.55 -9.81 -7.08
C GLU A 33 2.97 -9.43 -6.73
N PHE A 34 3.26 -9.30 -5.43
CA PHE A 34 4.62 -9.09 -4.93
C PHE A 34 4.85 -9.84 -3.62
N THR A 35 6.11 -10.01 -3.24
CA THR A 35 6.49 -10.67 -1.99
C THR A 35 6.72 -9.64 -0.88
N LEU A 36 5.96 -9.76 0.20
CA LEU A 36 6.16 -8.96 1.41
C LEU A 36 7.01 -9.74 2.42
N ALA A 37 8.20 -9.22 2.70
CA ALA A 37 9.08 -9.71 3.75
C ALA A 37 8.78 -9.00 5.08
N THR A 38 8.70 -9.75 6.18
CA THR A 38 8.52 -9.22 7.55
C THR A 38 9.41 -9.99 8.52
N LEU A 39 9.85 -9.36 9.61
CA LEU A 39 10.63 -10.01 10.66
C LEU A 39 9.72 -10.45 11.81
N HIS A 40 9.87 -11.70 12.26
CA HIS A 40 9.19 -12.23 13.44
C HIS A 40 10.19 -12.56 14.53
N SER A 41 9.83 -12.37 15.78
CA SER A 41 10.66 -12.80 16.91
C SER A 41 10.86 -14.31 16.88
N ALA A 42 12.11 -14.74 17.07
CA ALA A 42 12.45 -16.16 17.14
C ALA A 42 12.17 -16.71 18.55
N PRO A 43 11.61 -17.94 18.69
CA PRO A 43 11.45 -18.57 19.99
C PRO A 43 12.84 -18.96 20.56
N ALA A 44 13.05 -18.76 21.86
CA ALA A 44 14.28 -19.19 22.51
C ALA A 44 14.34 -20.73 22.65
N PRO A 45 15.52 -21.38 22.49
CA PRO A 45 16.82 -20.83 22.11
C PRO A 45 17.05 -20.87 20.60
N ALA A 46 16.83 -19.76 19.90
CA ALA A 46 17.18 -19.61 18.49
C ALA A 46 18.53 -18.89 18.32
N PRO A 47 19.32 -19.23 17.29
CA PRO A 47 20.63 -18.62 17.04
C PRO A 47 20.55 -17.15 16.60
N ALA A 48 19.40 -16.70 16.10
CA ALA A 48 19.15 -15.30 15.73
C ALA A 48 17.86 -14.82 16.39
N PRO A 49 17.76 -13.53 16.77
CA PRO A 49 16.60 -12.99 17.48
C PRO A 49 15.35 -12.85 16.60
N ALA A 50 15.51 -12.88 15.27
CA ALA A 50 14.43 -12.73 14.32
C ALA A 50 14.49 -13.76 13.19
N VAL A 51 13.32 -14.18 12.72
CA VAL A 51 13.13 -15.07 11.57
C VAL A 51 12.36 -14.30 10.50
N PRO A 52 12.88 -14.18 9.26
CA PRO A 52 12.15 -13.55 8.17
C PRO A 52 10.96 -14.43 7.74
N ARG A 53 9.84 -13.79 7.42
CA ARG A 53 8.66 -14.40 6.79
C ARG A 53 8.31 -13.68 5.52
N LEU A 54 8.11 -14.47 4.47
CA LEU A 54 7.75 -14.02 3.13
C LEU A 54 6.32 -14.46 2.85
N ARG A 55 5.53 -13.59 2.23
CA ARG A 55 4.19 -13.92 1.74
C ARG A 55 3.92 -13.19 0.43
N THR A 56 3.26 -13.87 -0.50
CA THR A 56 2.74 -13.24 -1.71
C THR A 56 1.50 -12.42 -1.35
N VAL A 57 1.48 -11.17 -1.78
CA VAL A 57 0.38 -10.22 -1.59
C VAL A 57 0.04 -9.57 -2.93
N ILE A 58 -1.17 -9.05 -3.05
CA ILE A 58 -1.67 -8.41 -4.26
C ILE A 58 -1.63 -6.89 -4.05
N PHE A 59 -1.02 -6.17 -4.97
CA PHE A 59 -1.10 -4.71 -5.04
C PHE A 59 -2.52 -4.29 -5.43
N ARG A 60 -3.15 -3.44 -4.61
CA ARG A 60 -4.56 -3.03 -4.75
C ARG A 60 -4.74 -1.55 -5.07
N GLY A 61 -3.73 -0.95 -5.69
CA GLY A 61 -3.69 0.47 -6.00
C GLY A 61 -2.95 1.30 -4.96
N LEU A 62 -2.76 2.58 -5.29
CA LEU A 62 -2.17 3.55 -4.40
C LEU A 62 -3.25 4.12 -3.48
N TRP A 63 -2.84 4.41 -2.24
CA TRP A 63 -3.75 4.92 -1.21
C TRP A 63 -4.28 6.31 -1.58
N ALA A 64 -5.58 6.55 -1.35
CA ALA A 64 -6.29 7.79 -1.67
C ALA A 64 -6.52 8.06 -3.18
N GLU A 65 -6.26 7.07 -4.04
CA GLU A 65 -6.38 7.19 -5.50
C GLU A 65 -7.42 6.24 -6.10
N LEU A 66 -8.34 5.75 -5.28
CA LEU A 66 -9.40 4.87 -5.77
C LEU A 66 -10.26 5.60 -6.83
N PRO A 67 -10.60 4.92 -7.95
CA PRO A 67 -11.40 5.50 -9.02
C PRO A 67 -12.74 6.05 -8.53
N ASP A 68 -13.23 7.13 -9.16
CA ASP A 68 -14.47 7.83 -8.77
C ASP A 68 -15.72 6.94 -8.73
N ILE A 69 -15.73 5.84 -9.49
CA ILE A 69 -16.84 4.87 -9.46
C ILE A 69 -17.01 4.24 -8.07
N ASN A 70 -15.91 4.07 -7.34
CA ASN A 70 -15.91 3.57 -5.97
C ASN A 70 -16.27 4.70 -4.99
N ARG A 71 -15.90 5.96 -5.28
CA ARG A 71 -16.36 7.12 -4.51
C ARG A 71 -17.88 7.28 -4.57
N ARG A 72 -18.51 6.99 -5.72
CA ARG A 72 -19.98 7.06 -5.88
C ARG A 72 -20.76 6.02 -5.08
N ILE A 73 -20.25 4.79 -4.96
CA ILE A 73 -20.86 3.75 -4.09
C ILE A 73 -20.89 4.23 -2.64
N ILE A 74 -19.85 4.96 -2.23
CA ILE A 74 -19.67 5.48 -0.87
C ILE A 74 -20.52 6.73 -0.62
N CYS A 75 -20.62 7.64 -1.58
CA CYS A 75 -21.46 8.86 -1.44
C CYS A 75 -22.96 8.55 -1.32
N ASN A 76 -23.43 7.38 -1.78
CA ASN A 76 -24.82 6.96 -1.54
C ASN A 76 -25.10 6.54 -0.09
N ILE A 77 -24.05 6.44 0.76
CA ILE A 77 -24.14 6.03 2.16
C ILE A 77 -24.03 7.25 3.11
N SER A 78 -23.56 8.40 2.63
CA SER A 78 -23.34 9.61 3.43
C SER A 78 -24.17 10.80 2.94
N THR A 79 -24.45 11.74 3.84
CA THR A 79 -25.16 13.00 3.55
C THR A 79 -24.30 13.93 2.67
N PRO A 80 -24.91 14.83 1.88
CA PRO A 80 -24.20 15.68 0.90
C PRO A 80 -23.14 16.64 1.47
N ASP A 81 -22.99 16.75 2.79
CA ASP A 81 -21.95 17.57 3.43
C ASP A 81 -20.63 16.79 3.70
N ASP A 82 -20.56 15.49 3.40
CA ASP A 82 -19.39 14.61 3.62
C ASP A 82 -18.51 14.45 2.35
N ASP A 83 -18.20 15.53 1.64
CA ASP A 83 -17.31 15.50 0.47
C ASP A 83 -15.82 15.44 0.83
N ASP A 84 -15.49 15.46 2.12
CA ASP A 84 -14.12 15.37 2.61
C ASP A 84 -13.59 13.93 2.65
N TRP A 85 -12.33 13.78 2.23
CA TRP A 85 -11.60 12.53 2.35
C TRP A 85 -11.43 12.15 3.82
N SER A 86 -11.67 10.88 4.18
CA SER A 86 -11.33 10.35 5.48
C SER A 86 -10.72 8.96 5.38
N PHE A 87 -9.84 8.63 6.32
CA PHE A 87 -9.19 7.32 6.39
C PHE A 87 -10.22 6.18 6.46
N ALA A 88 -11.26 6.33 7.30
CA ALA A 88 -12.31 5.32 7.46
C ALA A 88 -13.12 5.10 6.18
N ARG A 89 -13.34 6.18 5.41
CA ARG A 89 -14.03 6.14 4.12
C ARG A 89 -13.19 5.37 3.09
N GLU A 90 -11.90 5.63 3.01
CA GLU A 90 -10.97 4.89 2.13
C GLU A 90 -10.89 3.39 2.48
N VAL A 91 -10.84 3.05 3.78
CA VAL A 91 -10.89 1.64 4.23
C VAL A 91 -12.20 0.95 3.78
N THR A 92 -13.31 1.66 3.88
CA THR A 92 -14.63 1.14 3.43
C THR A 92 -14.67 1.01 1.91
N ALA A 93 -14.09 1.96 1.18
CA ALA A 93 -13.94 1.91 -0.27
C ALA A 93 -13.21 0.64 -0.73
N HIS A 94 -12.07 0.33 -0.10
CA HIS A 94 -11.31 -0.88 -0.41
C HIS A 94 -12.10 -2.16 -0.13
N PHE A 95 -12.94 -2.18 0.91
CA PHE A 95 -13.82 -3.33 1.18
C PHE A 95 -14.92 -3.47 0.13
N GLY A 96 -15.54 -2.36 -0.27
CA GLY A 96 -16.58 -2.34 -1.30
C GLY A 96 -16.08 -2.72 -2.70
N ASN A 97 -14.81 -2.45 -2.99
CA ASN A 97 -14.17 -2.81 -4.26
C ASN A 97 -13.87 -4.32 -4.40
N LEU A 98 -14.06 -5.11 -3.35
CA LEU A 98 -13.92 -6.57 -3.44
C LEU A 98 -15.20 -7.20 -4.00
N SER A 99 -15.09 -8.35 -4.66
CA SER A 99 -16.29 -9.12 -5.04
C SER A 99 -17.00 -9.65 -3.79
N PRO A 100 -18.31 -9.97 -3.85
CA PRO A 100 -19.02 -10.53 -2.70
C PRO A 100 -18.41 -11.82 -2.16
N ALA A 101 -17.87 -12.66 -3.05
CA ALA A 101 -17.16 -13.87 -2.68
C ALA A 101 -15.84 -13.57 -1.96
N MET A 102 -15.10 -12.55 -2.41
CA MET A 102 -13.88 -12.12 -1.73
C MET A 102 -14.17 -11.50 -0.36
N ARG A 103 -15.22 -10.67 -0.24
CA ARG A 103 -15.67 -10.18 1.07
C ARG A 103 -16.06 -11.32 2.01
N GLY A 104 -16.69 -12.37 1.49
CA GLY A 104 -17.02 -13.55 2.26
C GLY A 104 -15.83 -14.27 2.88
N THR A 105 -14.63 -14.14 2.31
CA THR A 105 -13.41 -14.77 2.88
C THR A 105 -13.04 -14.22 4.25
N PHE A 106 -13.47 -13.01 4.62
CA PHE A 106 -13.27 -12.44 5.95
C PHE A 106 -14.20 -13.03 7.02
N ARG A 107 -15.19 -13.86 6.62
CA ARG A 107 -16.01 -14.67 7.54
C ARG A 107 -15.48 -16.10 7.66
N ASN A 108 -14.36 -16.43 7.03
CA ASN A 108 -13.73 -17.74 7.20
C ASN A 108 -13.29 -17.94 8.66
N PRO A 109 -13.19 -19.21 9.12
CA PRO A 109 -12.57 -19.51 10.39
C PRO A 109 -11.12 -19.00 10.46
N GLU A 110 -10.60 -18.84 11.68
CA GLU A 110 -9.27 -18.30 11.92
C GLU A 110 -8.19 -19.00 11.06
N PRO A 111 -7.40 -18.25 10.27
CA PRO A 111 -6.35 -18.83 9.44
C PRO A 111 -5.35 -19.64 10.26
N GLY A 112 -5.04 -20.85 9.80
CA GLY A 112 -4.10 -21.76 10.48
C GLY A 112 -4.75 -22.72 11.48
N THR A 113 -6.04 -22.55 11.80
CA THR A 113 -6.78 -23.48 12.67
C THR A 113 -7.06 -24.81 11.98
N SER A 114 -7.08 -25.90 12.77
CA SER A 114 -7.36 -27.25 12.28
C SER A 114 -8.72 -27.34 11.60
N ARG A 115 -8.79 -27.92 10.40
CA ARG A 115 -10.07 -28.19 9.70
C ARG A 115 -11.01 -29.14 10.45
N LYS A 116 -10.50 -29.90 11.43
CA LYS A 116 -11.31 -30.78 12.27
C LYS A 116 -12.00 -30.02 13.41
N ALA A 117 -11.52 -28.82 13.75
CA ALA A 117 -12.21 -27.97 14.69
C ALA A 117 -13.43 -27.37 13.99
N ASN A 118 -14.62 -27.62 14.53
CA ASN A 118 -15.79 -26.86 14.11
C ASN A 118 -15.57 -25.40 14.53
N PRO A 119 -15.93 -24.42 13.68
CA PRO A 119 -15.96 -23.02 14.12
C PRO A 119 -16.81 -22.93 15.38
N ALA A 120 -16.34 -22.16 16.38
CA ALA A 120 -16.97 -22.09 17.68
C ALA A 120 -18.36 -21.44 17.64
N ASP A 121 -18.67 -20.70 16.58
CA ASP A 121 -19.91 -19.97 16.37
C ASP A 121 -20.52 -20.26 14.98
N GLY A 122 -21.82 -19.99 14.83
CA GLY A 122 -22.52 -20.08 13.53
C GLY A 122 -22.22 -18.93 12.57
N GLY A 123 -21.33 -18.00 12.97
CA GLY A 123 -20.96 -16.83 12.19
C GLY A 123 -19.84 -17.09 11.18
N HIS A 124 -18.99 -18.09 11.47
CA HIS A 124 -17.84 -18.44 10.64
C HIS A 124 -18.07 -19.64 9.74
N GLY A 125 -17.59 -19.57 8.50
CA GLY A 125 -17.70 -20.66 7.53
C GLY A 125 -17.02 -20.36 6.20
N LEU A 126 -16.92 -21.36 5.33
CA LEU A 126 -16.30 -21.22 4.01
C LEU A 126 -17.37 -20.94 2.94
N GLY A 127 -16.99 -20.21 1.90
CA GLY A 127 -17.82 -20.02 0.70
C GLY A 127 -18.99 -19.05 0.86
N HIS A 128 -19.04 -18.28 1.96
CA HIS A 128 -20.00 -17.20 2.10
C HIS A 128 -19.81 -16.15 1.01
N LYS A 129 -20.91 -15.47 0.67
CA LYS A 129 -20.90 -14.23 -0.09
C LYS A 129 -21.41 -13.12 0.81
N VAL A 130 -20.73 -11.99 0.82
CA VAL A 130 -21.10 -10.82 1.63
C VAL A 130 -21.42 -9.69 0.68
N GLU A 131 -22.69 -9.31 0.61
CA GLU A 131 -23.17 -8.16 -0.17
C GLU A 131 -23.14 -6.87 0.66
N ASP A 132 -23.36 -6.99 1.97
CA ASP A 132 -23.37 -5.86 2.91
C ASP A 132 -21.95 -5.32 3.15
N LEU A 133 -21.78 -4.00 3.02
CA LEU A 133 -20.53 -3.29 3.29
C LEU A 133 -20.24 -3.14 4.79
N HIS A 134 -21.26 -3.32 5.64
CA HIS A 134 -21.18 -3.17 7.08
C HIS A 134 -21.27 -4.49 7.86
N ASP A 135 -21.16 -5.65 7.18
CA ASP A 135 -21.18 -6.97 7.83
C ASP A 135 -20.19 -7.04 8.99
N GLU A 136 -20.71 -7.15 10.22
CA GLU A 136 -19.92 -7.00 11.45
C GLU A 136 -18.76 -8.00 11.53
N VAL A 137 -19.00 -9.25 11.13
CA VAL A 137 -18.01 -10.33 11.18
C VAL A 137 -16.90 -10.09 10.16
N ALA A 138 -17.26 -9.78 8.92
CA ALA A 138 -16.30 -9.52 7.85
C ALA A 138 -15.48 -8.26 8.16
N ARG A 139 -16.12 -7.20 8.66
CA ARG A 139 -15.46 -5.93 9.00
C ARG A 139 -14.54 -6.04 10.21
N ALA A 140 -14.89 -6.86 11.20
CA ALA A 140 -14.01 -7.18 12.32
C ALA A 140 -12.68 -7.81 11.87
N ASN A 141 -12.67 -8.55 10.76
CA ASN A 141 -11.50 -9.26 10.22
C ASN A 141 -10.82 -8.56 9.02
N PHE A 142 -11.48 -7.59 8.39
CA PHE A 142 -10.92 -6.86 7.25
C PHE A 142 -9.87 -5.83 7.69
N ARG A 143 -8.73 -5.80 7.01
CA ARG A 143 -7.66 -4.82 7.24
C ARG A 143 -7.15 -4.29 5.89
N VAL A 144 -6.78 -3.01 5.88
CA VAL A 144 -5.97 -2.42 4.79
C VAL A 144 -4.57 -2.19 5.32
N VAL A 145 -3.58 -2.63 4.55
CA VAL A 145 -2.16 -2.41 4.84
C VAL A 145 -1.63 -1.44 3.79
N VAL A 146 -1.07 -0.33 4.25
CA VAL A 146 -0.42 0.68 3.40
C VAL A 146 1.09 0.59 3.63
N ILE A 147 1.85 0.47 2.55
CA ILE A 147 3.30 0.54 2.58
C ILE A 147 3.67 1.94 2.11
N VAL A 148 4.43 2.67 2.91
CA VAL A 148 4.95 4.00 2.58
C VAL A 148 6.45 3.85 2.35
N PRO A 149 6.91 3.75 1.09
CA PRO A 149 8.33 3.59 0.81
C PRO A 149 9.09 4.84 1.24
N THR A 150 10.22 4.63 1.91
CA THR A 150 11.26 5.65 2.11
C THR A 150 12.48 5.39 1.25
N GLU A 151 12.56 4.19 0.66
CA GLU A 151 13.61 3.73 -0.22
C GLU A 151 12.99 2.82 -1.28
N VAL A 152 13.42 2.98 -2.53
CA VAL A 152 13.03 2.12 -3.64
C VAL A 152 14.30 1.78 -4.41
N ASP A 153 14.53 0.50 -4.66
CA ASP A 153 15.63 0.00 -5.47
C ASP A 153 15.03 -0.60 -6.75
N GLU A 154 15.30 0.05 -7.87
CA GLU A 154 14.80 -0.31 -9.18
C GLU A 154 15.93 -0.95 -9.98
N THR A 155 15.70 -2.16 -10.49
CA THR A 155 16.65 -2.84 -11.37
C THR A 155 15.97 -3.13 -12.70
N ASP A 156 16.52 -2.59 -13.77
CA ASP A 156 16.10 -2.84 -15.14
C ASP A 156 17.08 -3.80 -15.82
N LEU A 157 16.59 -4.97 -16.19
CA LEU A 157 17.33 -6.03 -16.87
C LEU A 157 16.81 -6.26 -18.29
N SER A 158 16.06 -5.30 -18.85
CA SER A 158 15.48 -5.41 -20.19
C SER A 158 16.54 -5.41 -21.29
N ASP A 159 17.66 -4.70 -21.09
CA ASP A 159 18.87 -4.78 -21.91
C ASP A 159 19.93 -5.65 -21.20
N PRO A 160 20.25 -6.86 -21.70
CA PRO A 160 21.24 -7.72 -21.07
C PRO A 160 22.69 -7.21 -21.19
N GLU A 161 22.99 -6.31 -22.14
CA GLU A 161 24.33 -5.75 -22.33
C GLU A 161 24.56 -4.49 -21.48
N ASP A 162 23.47 -3.80 -21.10
CA ASP A 162 23.48 -2.59 -20.27
C ASP A 162 22.43 -2.67 -19.15
N PRO A 163 22.57 -3.60 -18.19
CA PRO A 163 21.67 -3.66 -17.04
C PRO A 163 21.82 -2.41 -16.18
N ARG A 164 20.68 -1.84 -15.74
CA ARG A 164 20.66 -0.59 -14.98
C ARG A 164 20.03 -0.74 -13.62
N ARG A 165 20.53 0.02 -12.65
CA ARG A 165 20.01 0.03 -11.29
C ARG A 165 19.96 1.45 -10.74
N TRP A 166 18.82 1.82 -10.18
CA TRP A 166 18.61 3.11 -9.53
C TRP A 166 18.13 2.94 -8.10
N LEU A 167 18.73 3.71 -7.21
CA LEU A 167 18.33 3.78 -5.81
C LEU A 167 17.69 5.13 -5.53
N TYR A 168 16.44 5.10 -5.09
CA TYR A 168 15.67 6.26 -4.68
C TYR A 168 15.58 6.30 -3.15
N ARG A 169 15.87 7.45 -2.54
CA ARG A 169 15.75 7.68 -1.08
C ARG A 169 14.90 8.91 -0.80
N PHE A 170 13.91 8.78 0.07
CA PHE A 170 13.11 9.92 0.51
C PHE A 170 13.89 10.73 1.55
N VAL A 171 14.12 12.00 1.24
CA VAL A 171 14.94 12.92 2.05
C VAL A 171 14.14 14.11 2.59
N GLY A 172 12.81 14.08 2.38
CA GLY A 172 11.90 15.10 2.88
C GLY A 172 11.60 16.20 1.86
N ALA A 173 10.37 16.72 1.94
CA ALA A 173 9.85 17.75 1.04
C ALA A 173 10.54 19.13 1.17
N SER A 174 11.18 19.39 2.31
CA SER A 174 11.77 20.68 2.68
C SER A 174 13.29 20.66 2.77
N ALA A 175 13.95 19.59 2.33
CA ALA A 175 15.40 19.52 2.46
C ALA A 175 16.08 20.36 1.37
N ASP A 176 16.69 21.47 1.82
CA ASP A 176 17.38 22.50 1.03
C ASP A 176 18.86 22.17 0.74
N ALA A 177 19.30 20.93 0.98
CA ALA A 177 20.68 20.52 0.75
C ALA A 177 20.93 20.37 -0.77
N ARG A 178 22.00 21.02 -1.25
CA ARG A 178 22.47 20.84 -2.63
C ARG A 178 22.83 19.37 -2.84
N PRO A 179 22.29 18.69 -3.87
CA PRO A 179 22.70 17.35 -4.22
C PRO A 179 24.21 17.30 -4.50
N THR A 180 24.84 16.16 -4.22
CA THR A 180 26.17 15.83 -4.74
C THR A 180 26.10 15.65 -6.26
N ASP A 181 27.24 15.80 -6.96
CA ASP A 181 27.27 15.81 -8.44
C ASP A 181 26.59 14.58 -9.08
N ASP A 182 26.60 13.42 -8.42
CA ASP A 182 26.04 12.16 -8.94
C ASP A 182 24.58 11.87 -8.52
N THR A 183 23.90 12.81 -7.86
CA THR A 183 22.54 12.60 -7.32
C THR A 183 21.51 13.54 -7.94
N GLU A 184 20.45 12.98 -8.49
CA GLU A 184 19.29 13.74 -8.98
C GLU A 184 18.27 13.93 -7.85
N ARG A 185 17.71 15.14 -7.73
CA ARG A 185 16.72 15.45 -6.69
C ARG A 185 15.40 15.91 -7.29
N SER A 186 14.30 15.25 -6.95
CA SER A 186 12.95 15.64 -7.38
C SER A 186 11.90 15.25 -6.35
N ASN A 187 10.92 16.13 -6.12
CA ASN A 187 9.74 15.86 -5.27
C ASN A 187 10.06 15.29 -3.86
N GLY A 188 11.17 15.70 -3.25
CA GLY A 188 11.61 15.21 -1.93
C GLY A 188 12.34 13.86 -1.95
N TRP A 189 12.71 13.37 -3.13
CA TRP A 189 13.49 12.15 -3.34
C TRP A 189 14.86 12.47 -3.95
N GLU A 190 15.87 11.72 -3.52
CA GLU A 190 17.17 11.62 -4.18
C GLU A 190 17.23 10.32 -4.97
N LYS A 191 17.81 10.38 -6.17
CA LYS A 191 18.02 9.26 -7.10
C LYS A 191 19.50 9.18 -7.44
N ILE A 192 20.07 7.98 -7.38
CA ILE A 192 21.44 7.68 -7.82
C ILE A 192 21.45 6.42 -8.67
N GLU A 193 22.24 6.40 -9.75
CA GLU A 193 22.50 5.20 -10.54
C GLU A 193 23.63 4.39 -9.91
N LEU A 194 23.44 3.08 -9.80
CA LEU A 194 24.37 2.14 -9.18
C LEU A 194 24.72 1.02 -10.16
N TRP A 195 25.85 0.36 -9.92
CA TRP A 195 26.14 -0.91 -10.59
C TRP A 195 25.08 -1.96 -10.19
N PRO A 196 24.59 -2.77 -11.14
CA PRO A 196 23.63 -3.85 -10.90
C PRO A 196 24.04 -4.81 -9.78
#